data_AF-A0A7K3Y100-F1
#
_entry.id   AF-A0A7K3Y100-F1
#
_cell.length_a   1.000
_cell.length_b   1.000
_cell.length_c   1.000
_cell.angle_alpha   90.00
_cell.angle_beta   90.00
_cell.angle_gamma   90.00
#
_symmetry.space_group_name_H-M   'P 1'
#
loop_
_entity.id
_entity.type
_entity.pdbx_description
1 polymer ?
#
loop_
_entity_poly.entity_id
_entity_poly.type
_entity_poly.pdbx_seq_one_letter_code
_entity_poly.pdbx_strand_id
1 'polypeptide(L)' 'MAQCADLIFADAVQDLARSTGKPLEEVRAAALLSPAYEMLYDFDTGLWQDGPDFFASLIDLDA' A
#
# COMPACT_ATOMS: atom_id res chain seq x y z
N MET A 1 6.60 -13.87 -5.33
CA MET A 1 5.59 -13.44 -4.35
C MET A 1 6.00 -12.12 -3.71
N ALA A 2 7.17 -12.03 -3.03
CA ALA A 2 7.67 -10.75 -2.50
C ALA A 2 7.75 -9.63 -3.56
N GLN A 3 8.27 -9.92 -4.75
CA GLN A 3 8.30 -8.94 -5.86
C GLN A 3 6.91 -8.46 -6.32
N CYS A 4 5.85 -9.27 -6.15
CA CYS A 4 4.49 -8.87 -6.50
C CYS A 4 3.92 -7.91 -5.45
N ALA A 5 4.15 -8.21 -4.17
CA ALA A 5 3.84 -7.32 -3.06
C ALA A 5 4.61 -5.99 -3.18
N ASP A 6 5.89 -6.03 -3.54
CA ASP A 6 6.71 -4.82 -3.74
C ASP A 6 6.14 -3.91 -4.84
N LEU A 7 5.68 -4.49 -5.96
CA LEU A 7 5.06 -3.74 -7.05
C LEU A 7 3.72 -3.10 -6.62
N ILE A 8 2.87 -3.87 -5.93
CA ILE A 8 1.60 -3.37 -5.40
C ILE A 8 1.82 -2.23 -4.42
N PHE A 9 2.79 -2.39 -3.51
CA PHE A 9 3.15 -1.36 -2.55
C PHE A 9 3.63 -0.08 -3.25
N ALA A 10 4.54 -0.22 -4.23
CA ALA A 10 5.10 0.91 -4.95
C ALA A 10 4.04 1.68 -5.75
N ASP A 11 3.20 0.96 -6.51
CA ASP A 11 2.14 1.57 -7.32
C ASP A 11 1.09 2.25 -6.43
N ALA A 12 0.62 1.58 -5.38
CA ALA A 12 -0.35 2.15 -4.46
C ALA A 12 0.15 3.41 -3.76
N VAL A 13 1.41 3.43 -3.29
CA VAL A 13 1.99 4.62 -2.65
C VAL A 13 2.10 5.78 -3.65
N GLN A 14 2.48 5.51 -4.91
CA GLN A 14 2.55 6.54 -5.94
C GLN A 14 1.17 7.09 -6.33
N ASP A 15 0.19 6.21 -6.52
CA ASP A 15 -1.16 6.59 -6.92
C ASP A 15 -1.90 7.32 -5.79
N LEU A 16 -1.69 6.89 -4.55
CA LEU A 16 -2.26 7.53 -3.37
C LEU A 16 -1.64 8.92 -3.13
N ALA A 17 -0.33 9.08 -3.30
CA ALA A 17 0.31 10.40 -3.25
C ALA A 17 -0.17 11.33 -4.38
N ARG A 18 -0.33 10.82 -5.59
CA ARG A 18 -0.84 11.60 -6.74
C ARG A 18 -2.30 12.03 -6.54
N SER A 19 -3.16 11.13 -6.07
CA SER A 19 -4.60 11.38 -5.93
C SER A 19 -4.92 12.32 -4.76
N THR A 20 -4.17 12.23 -3.66
CA THR A 20 -4.38 13.06 -2.46
C THR A 20 -3.60 14.37 -2.49
N GLY A 21 -2.57 14.48 -3.33
CA GLY A 21 -1.66 15.61 -3.36
C GLY A 21 -0.70 15.66 -2.16
N LYS A 22 -0.66 14.61 -1.34
CA LYS A 22 0.26 14.50 -0.20
C LYS A 22 1.69 14.15 -0.66
N PRO A 23 2.73 14.52 0.11
CA PRO A 23 4.09 14.10 -0.16
C PRO A 23 4.24 12.58 -0.21
N LEU A 24 5.02 12.07 -1.18
CA LEU A 24 5.25 10.63 -1.33
C LEU A 24 5.79 9.98 -0.05
N GLU A 25 6.71 10.65 0.65
CA GLU A 25 7.28 10.15 1.90
C GLU A 25 6.25 10.07 3.04
N GLU A 26 5.28 10.99 3.10
CA GLU A 26 4.20 10.96 4.09
C GLU A 26 3.30 9.75 3.85
N VAL A 27 2.87 9.57 2.59
CA VAL A 27 2.03 8.44 2.19
C VAL A 27 2.75 7.11 2.40
N ARG A 28 4.03 7.05 2.06
CA ARG A 28 4.86 5.86 2.27
C ARG A 28 4.97 5.52 3.76
N ALA A 29 5.20 6.51 4.62
CA ALA A 29 5.29 6.30 6.06
C ALA A 29 3.96 5.79 6.64
N ALA A 30 2.84 6.39 6.25
CA ALA A 30 1.50 5.92 6.65
C ALA A 30 1.25 4.49 6.19
N ALA A 31 1.58 4.16 4.93
CA ALA A 31 1.42 2.81 4.40
C ALA A 31 2.28 1.78 5.17
N LEU A 32 3.54 2.09 5.46
CA LEU A 32 4.45 1.20 6.23
C LEU A 32 3.99 0.96 7.67
N LEU A 33 3.32 1.94 8.28
CA LEU A 33 2.80 1.83 9.65
C LEU A 33 1.41 1.18 9.72
N SER A 34 0.77 0.96 8.57
CA SER A 34 -0.56 0.35 8.51
C SER A 34 -0.51 -1.17 8.71
N PRO A 35 -1.56 -1.77 9.29
CA PRO A 35 -1.72 -3.23 9.31
C PRO A 35 -1.79 -3.85 7.90
N ALA A 36 -2.20 -3.07 6.90
CA ALA A 36 -2.28 -3.51 5.51
C ALA A 36 -0.92 -3.89 4.95
N TYR A 37 0.16 -3.23 5.39
CA TYR A 37 1.52 -3.59 4.97
C TYR A 37 1.90 -5.00 5.44
N GLU A 38 1.59 -5.37 6.68
CA GLU A 38 1.85 -6.74 7.16
C GLU A 38 1.03 -7.77 6.36
N MET A 39 -0.24 -7.46 6.10
CA MET A 39 -1.12 -8.33 5.30
C MET A 39 -0.67 -8.48 3.84
N LEU A 40 -0.09 -7.43 3.24
CA LEU A 40 0.41 -7.47 1.87
C LEU A 40 1.54 -8.50 1.70
N TYR A 41 2.37 -8.69 2.72
CA TYR A 41 3.46 -9.66 2.74
C TYR A 41 3.09 -11.00 3.38
N ASP A 42 1.89 -11.11 3.96
CA ASP A 42 1.31 -12.39 4.34
C ASP A 42 0.69 -13.04 3.09
N PHE A 43 1.45 -13.94 2.46
CA PHE A 43 1.03 -14.59 1.22
C PHE A 43 -0.19 -15.51 1.37
N ASP A 44 -0.53 -15.93 2.59
CA ASP A 44 -1.70 -16.76 2.86
C ASP A 44 -3.00 -15.94 2.79
N THR A 45 -2.92 -14.62 2.98
CA THR A 45 -4.08 -13.71 2.82
C THR A 45 -4.48 -13.51 1.36
N GLY A 46 -3.54 -13.69 0.42
CA GLY A 46 -3.77 -13.45 -1.01
C GLY A 46 -3.85 -11.97 -1.40
N LEU A 47 -3.65 -11.02 -0.47
CA LEU A 47 -3.84 -9.58 -0.70
C LEU A 47 -2.98 -9.03 -1.87
N TRP A 48 -1.80 -9.61 -2.07
CA TRP A 48 -0.91 -9.33 -3.19
C TRP A 48 -1.48 -9.70 -4.57
N GLN A 49 -2.68 -10.30 -4.65
CA GLN A 49 -3.38 -10.62 -5.90
C GLN A 49 -4.47 -9.60 -6.25
N ASP A 50 -4.95 -8.82 -5.28
CA ASP A 50 -6.07 -7.88 -5.45
C ASP A 50 -5.64 -6.54 -6.08
N GLY A 51 -4.34 -6.30 -6.17
CA GLY A 51 -3.75 -5.14 -6.86
C GLY A 51 -3.58 -3.89 -5.98
N PRO A 52 -2.99 -2.82 -6.55
CA PRO A 52 -2.61 -1.61 -5.82
C PRO A 52 -3.79 -0.79 -5.32
N ASP A 53 -4.88 -0.68 -6.08
CA ASP A 53 -6.06 0.10 -5.69
C ASP A 53 -6.72 -0.46 -4.41
N PHE A 54 -6.83 -1.80 -4.32
CA PHE A 54 -7.39 -2.44 -3.15
C PHE A 54 -6.49 -2.21 -1.93
N PHE A 55 -5.18 -2.44 -2.06
CA PHE A 55 -4.23 -2.16 -0.99
C PHE A 55 -4.28 -0.68 -0.53
N ALA A 56 -4.33 0.27 -1.47
CA ALA A 56 -4.42 1.70 -1.18
C ALA A 56 -5.67 2.06 -0.37
N SER A 57 -6.79 1.38 -0.62
CA SER A 57 -8.05 1.61 0.11
C SER A 57 -7.98 1.22 1.60
N LEU A 58 -6.97 0.44 1.99
CA LEU A 58 -6.73 0.01 3.37
C LEU A 58 -5.80 0.96 4.14
N ILE A 59 -5.23 1.97 3.46
CA ILE A 59 -4.32 2.94 4.07
C ILE A 59 -5.11 4.13 4.57
N ASP A 60 -5.07 4.35 5.88
CA ASP A 60 -5.57 5.58 6.49
C ASP A 60 -4.45 6.63 6.55
N LEU A 61 -4.66 7.77 5.89
CA LEU A 61 -3.69 8.87 5.81
C LEU A 61 -3.92 9.96 6.86
N ASP A 62 -5.00 9.86 7.63
CA ASP A 62 -5.37 10.81 8.69
C ASP A 62 -5.36 10.16 10.08
N ALA A 63 -4.81 8.94 10.18
CA ALA A 63 -4.63 8.17 11.41
C ALA A 63 -3.57 8.74 12.37
#